data_AF-A0A0V1PPR9-F1
#
_entry.id   AF-A0A0V1PPR9-F1
#
_cell.length_a   1.000
_cell.length_b   1.000
_cell.length_c   1.000
_cell.angle_alpha   90.00
_cell.angle_beta   90.00
_cell.angle_gamma   90.00
#
_symmetry.space_group_name_H-M   'P 1'
#
loop_
_entity.id
_entity.type
_entity.pdbx_description
1 polymer ?
#
loop_
_entity_poly.entity_id
_entity_poly.type
_entity_poly.pdbx_seq_one_letter_code
_entity_poly.pdbx_strand_id
1 'polypeptide(L)'
;MQLNGITHLKQIFEGKIQVLKKKFTLGRQIRGDIYEVVKIFKNEQRKIYQNALESILKYEKKLLADNKSKLLSLKTILKNDAPFRSFLLKIFKVSSYEQILQKQIVNEAAILWIVTLCQKKVALCKSTFNTSANQIINIYSQVEAVSKTIEINDEDIDEYKPKVSPYISDVLKVWSD
;
A
#
# COMPACT_ATOMS: atom_id res chain seq x y z
N MET A 1 -0.51 -10.19 5.68
CA MET A 1 0.69 -11.04 5.45
C MET A 1 0.83 -11.51 4.00
N GLN A 2 -0.20 -12.07 3.34
CA GLN A 2 -0.05 -12.61 1.97
C GLN A 2 0.33 -11.56 0.90
N LEU A 3 -0.28 -10.37 0.92
CA LEU A 3 0.02 -9.31 -0.05
C LEU A 3 1.45 -8.73 0.08
N ASN A 4 1.93 -8.46 1.30
CA ASN A 4 3.30 -7.99 1.50
C ASN A 4 4.33 -9.03 1.02
N GLY A 5 4.09 -10.32 1.27
CA GLY A 5 4.92 -11.39 0.74
C GLY A 5 4.95 -11.42 -0.80
N ILE A 6 3.79 -11.24 -1.44
CA ILE A 6 3.66 -11.11 -2.90
C ILE A 6 4.46 -9.91 -3.41
N THR A 7 4.38 -8.75 -2.75
CA THR A 7 5.13 -7.55 -3.13
C THR A 7 6.63 -7.79 -3.06
N HIS A 8 7.13 -8.42 -1.99
CA HIS A 8 8.56 -8.77 -1.88
C HIS A 8 9.00 -9.76 -2.96
N LEU A 9 8.21 -10.81 -3.21
CA LEU A 9 8.52 -11.79 -4.27
C LEU A 9 8.56 -11.14 -5.65
N LYS A 10 7.64 -10.23 -5.94
CA LYS A 10 7.63 -9.43 -7.17
C LYS A 10 8.93 -8.64 -7.33
N GLN A 11 9.32 -7.89 -6.30
CA GLN A 11 10.57 -7.12 -6.31
C GLN A 11 11.80 -8.00 -6.52
N ILE A 12 11.85 -9.18 -5.87
CA ILE A 12 12.94 -10.14 -6.05
C ILE A 12 13.01 -10.62 -7.50
N PHE A 13 11.90 -11.04 -8.08
CA PHE A 13 11.88 -11.52 -9.48
C PHE A 13 12.20 -10.41 -10.47
N GLU A 14 11.65 -9.21 -10.29
CA GLU A 14 12.01 -8.04 -11.09
C GLU A 14 13.53 -7.77 -11.02
N GLY A 15 14.11 -7.79 -9.83
CA GLY A 15 15.55 -7.64 -9.62
C GLY A 15 16.37 -8.73 -10.34
N LYS A 16 15.99 -10.00 -10.21
CA LYS A 16 16.68 -11.12 -10.89
C LYS A 16 16.57 -11.03 -12.41
N ILE A 17 15.41 -10.66 -12.94
CA ILE A 17 15.21 -10.42 -14.38
C ILE A 17 16.13 -9.30 -14.87
N GLN A 18 16.23 -8.19 -14.13
CA GLN A 18 17.11 -7.07 -14.50
C GLN A 18 18.59 -7.49 -14.52
N VAL A 19 19.05 -8.26 -13.53
CA VAL A 19 20.41 -8.82 -13.53
C VAL A 19 20.66 -9.70 -14.76
N LEU A 20 19.69 -10.56 -15.11
CA LEU A 20 19.79 -11.45 -16.28
C LEU A 20 19.61 -10.72 -17.62
N LYS A 21 19.08 -9.49 -17.65
CA LYS A 21 19.03 -8.67 -18.87
C LYS A 21 20.36 -7.99 -19.19
N LYS A 22 21.21 -7.71 -18.19
CA LYS A 22 22.52 -7.07 -18.40
C LYS A 22 23.37 -7.91 -19.34
N LYS A 23 24.14 -7.29 -20.24
CA LYS A 23 25.13 -8.03 -21.05
C LYS A 23 26.16 -8.66 -20.12
N PHE A 24 26.56 -9.90 -20.42
CA PHE A 24 27.66 -10.55 -19.70
C PHE A 24 28.82 -10.72 -20.66
N THR A 25 30.02 -10.48 -20.16
CA THR A 25 31.26 -10.72 -20.88
C THR A 25 31.91 -11.96 -20.31
N LEU A 26 32.22 -12.92 -21.18
CA LEU A 26 33.04 -14.06 -20.84
C LEU A 26 34.51 -13.70 -21.11
N GLY A 27 35.44 -14.24 -20.31
CA GLY A 27 36.88 -13.98 -20.45
C GLY A 27 37.44 -14.38 -21.82
N ARG A 28 38.59 -13.81 -22.20
CA ARG A 28 39.18 -13.86 -23.56
C ARG A 28 39.51 -15.27 -24.12
N GLN A 29 39.38 -16.34 -23.33
CA GLN A 29 39.77 -17.70 -23.70
C GLN A 29 38.67 -18.74 -23.49
N ILE A 30 37.39 -18.36 -23.61
CA ILE A 30 36.29 -19.33 -23.47
C ILE A 30 35.94 -19.92 -24.84
N ARG A 31 35.87 -21.25 -24.91
CA ARG A 31 35.44 -21.99 -26.09
C ARG A 31 34.00 -21.61 -26.47
N GLY A 32 33.71 -21.54 -27.78
CA GLY A 32 32.42 -21.05 -28.29
C GLY A 32 31.21 -21.89 -27.90
N ASP A 33 31.38 -23.20 -27.72
CA ASP A 33 30.38 -24.14 -27.21
C ASP A 33 29.95 -23.78 -25.77
N ILE A 34 30.91 -23.49 -24.89
CA ILE A 34 30.67 -23.06 -23.51
C ILE A 34 29.93 -21.71 -23.50
N TYR A 35 30.31 -20.79 -24.37
CA TYR A 35 29.64 -19.50 -24.49
C TYR A 35 28.15 -19.65 -24.82
N GLU A 36 27.81 -20.49 -25.79
CA GLU A 36 26.41 -20.73 -26.17
C GLU A 36 25.63 -21.45 -25.05
N VAL A 37 26.23 -22.41 -24.35
CA VAL A 37 25.58 -23.06 -23.18
C VAL A 37 25.25 -22.04 -22.09
N VAL A 38 26.19 -21.16 -21.73
CA VAL A 38 25.96 -20.13 -20.70
C VAL A 38 24.88 -19.14 -21.14
N LYS A 39 24.87 -18.76 -22.41
CA LYS A 39 23.86 -17.87 -22.99
C LYS A 39 22.47 -18.51 -22.99
N ILE A 40 22.35 -19.79 -23.34
CA ILE A 40 21.11 -20.55 -23.26
C ILE A 40 20.64 -20.61 -21.80
N PHE A 41 21.50 -21.05 -20.88
CA PHE A 41 21.17 -21.14 -19.46
C PHE A 41 20.63 -19.81 -18.92
N LYS A 42 21.32 -18.70 -19.21
CA LYS A 42 20.90 -17.36 -18.81
C LYS A 42 19.53 -16.97 -19.37
N ASN A 43 19.29 -17.25 -20.64
CA ASN A 43 18.01 -16.96 -21.29
C ASN A 43 16.87 -17.78 -20.69
N GLU A 44 17.10 -19.06 -20.42
CA GLU A 44 16.11 -19.94 -19.78
C GLU A 44 15.83 -19.54 -18.34
N GLN A 45 16.86 -19.21 -17.55
CA GLN A 45 16.67 -18.64 -16.20
C GLN A 45 15.81 -17.38 -16.25
N ARG A 46 16.07 -16.46 -17.20
CA ARG A 46 15.27 -15.25 -17.37
C ARG A 46 13.81 -15.58 -17.70
N LYS A 47 13.56 -16.54 -18.58
CA LYS A 47 12.19 -16.99 -18.92
C LYS A 47 11.49 -17.56 -17.69
N ILE A 48 12.16 -18.37 -16.88
CA ILE A 48 11.61 -18.92 -15.64
C ILE A 48 11.17 -17.80 -14.70
N TYR A 49 12.02 -16.81 -14.43
CA TYR A 49 11.66 -15.68 -13.57
C TYR A 49 10.53 -14.83 -14.17
N GLN A 50 10.52 -14.63 -15.49
CA GLN A 50 9.45 -13.88 -16.16
C GLN A 50 8.10 -14.60 -16.02
N ASN A 51 8.05 -15.92 -16.27
CA ASN A 51 6.84 -16.73 -16.13
C ASN A 51 6.36 -16.79 -14.68
N ALA A 52 7.29 -16.88 -13.71
CA ALA A 52 6.97 -16.84 -12.30
C ALA A 52 6.37 -15.47 -11.90
N LEU A 53 6.96 -14.37 -12.37
CA LEU A 53 6.45 -13.01 -12.14
C LEU A 53 5.03 -12.84 -12.70
N GLU A 54 4.78 -13.29 -13.93
CA GLU A 54 3.43 -13.27 -14.52
C GLU A 54 2.42 -14.10 -13.73
N SER A 55 2.83 -15.27 -13.23
CA SER A 55 1.98 -16.11 -12.38
C SER A 55 1.65 -15.43 -11.06
N ILE A 56 2.63 -14.76 -10.44
CA ILE A 56 2.42 -13.96 -9.22
C ILE A 56 1.44 -12.83 -9.48
N LEU A 57 1.59 -12.07 -10.57
CA LEU A 57 0.69 -10.96 -10.91
C LEU A 57 -0.74 -11.45 -11.17
N LYS A 58 -0.92 -12.61 -11.79
CA LYS A 58 -2.24 -13.25 -11.95
C LYS A 58 -2.83 -13.65 -10.59
N TYR A 59 -2.01 -14.24 -9.73
CA TYR A 59 -2.43 -14.63 -8.39
C TYR A 59 -2.80 -13.43 -7.51
N GLU A 60 -2.03 -12.35 -7.55
CA GLU A 60 -2.33 -11.10 -6.84
C GLU A 60 -3.69 -10.54 -7.27
N LYS A 61 -3.94 -10.44 -8.58
CA LYS A 61 -5.23 -10.01 -9.12
C LYS A 61 -6.38 -10.89 -8.64
N LYS A 62 -6.19 -12.21 -8.65
CA LYS A 62 -7.18 -13.17 -8.14
C LYS A 62 -7.45 -12.94 -6.65
N LEU A 63 -6.41 -12.84 -5.84
CA LEU A 63 -6.52 -12.61 -4.39
C LEU A 63 -7.28 -11.32 -4.08
N LEU A 64 -7.01 -10.23 -4.82
CA LEU A 64 -7.73 -8.97 -4.68
C LEU A 64 -9.20 -9.07 -5.11
N ALA A 65 -9.49 -9.82 -6.19
CA ALA A 65 -10.85 -10.06 -6.64
C ALA A 65 -11.66 -10.88 -5.62
N ASP A 66 -11.07 -11.96 -5.10
CA ASP A 66 -11.68 -12.87 -4.12
C ASP A 66 -11.99 -12.15 -2.79
N ASN A 67 -11.23 -11.10 -2.46
CA ASN A 67 -11.39 -10.32 -1.23
C ASN A 67 -12.02 -8.93 -1.45
N LYS A 68 -12.58 -8.63 -2.63
CA LYS A 68 -13.09 -7.31 -2.98
C LYS A 68 -14.09 -6.74 -1.96
N SER A 69 -14.93 -7.59 -1.38
CA SER A 69 -15.92 -7.20 -0.34
C SER A 69 -15.29 -6.77 0.99
N LYS A 70 -14.00 -7.02 1.20
CA LYS A 70 -13.23 -6.66 2.39
C LYS A 70 -12.24 -5.52 2.14
N LEU A 71 -12.01 -5.18 0.86
CA LEU A 71 -11.04 -4.18 0.44
C LEU A 71 -11.71 -2.84 0.18
N LEU A 72 -11.12 -1.76 0.69
CA LEU A 72 -11.57 -0.41 0.44
C LEU A 72 -10.43 0.42 -0.12
N SER A 73 -10.65 1.07 -1.27
CA SER A 73 -9.64 1.92 -1.88
C SER A 73 -9.76 3.36 -1.40
N LEU A 74 -8.63 4.04 -1.24
CA LEU A 74 -8.60 5.47 -0.92
C LEU A 74 -9.35 6.31 -1.97
N LYS A 75 -9.28 5.91 -3.25
CA LYS A 75 -10.04 6.57 -4.32
C LYS A 75 -11.56 6.47 -4.10
N THR A 76 -12.05 5.31 -3.65
CA THR A 76 -13.46 5.12 -3.28
C THR A 76 -13.85 5.97 -2.08
N ILE A 77 -12.99 6.01 -1.05
CA ILE A 77 -13.17 6.85 0.14
C ILE A 77 -13.31 8.32 -0.27
N LEU A 78 -12.37 8.87 -1.04
CA LEU A 78 -12.40 10.27 -1.48
C LEU A 78 -13.62 10.66 -2.31
N LYS A 79 -14.18 9.70 -3.06
CA LYS A 79 -15.37 9.91 -3.86
C LYS A 79 -16.63 9.96 -2.98
N ASN A 80 -16.71 9.09 -1.98
CA ASN A 80 -17.93 8.83 -1.22
C ASN A 80 -17.98 9.57 0.14
N ASP A 81 -16.84 9.96 0.69
CA ASP A 81 -16.69 10.64 1.98
C ASP A 81 -16.32 12.11 1.75
N ALA A 82 -17.36 12.92 1.52
CA ALA A 82 -17.20 14.36 1.33
C ALA A 82 -16.57 15.07 2.55
N PRO A 83 -16.95 14.76 3.80
CA PRO A 83 -16.28 15.30 4.99
C PRO A 83 -14.77 15.03 4.99
N PHE A 84 -14.35 13.79 4.72
CA PHE A 84 -12.93 13.46 4.68
C PHE A 84 -12.19 14.18 3.54
N ARG A 85 -12.81 14.31 2.36
CA ARG A 85 -12.21 15.11 1.27
C ARG A 85 -12.02 16.57 1.66
N SER A 86 -13.00 17.18 2.33
CA SER A 86 -12.88 18.55 2.85
C SER A 86 -11.76 18.67 3.89
N PHE A 87 -11.57 17.63 4.71
CA PHE A 87 -10.50 17.56 5.69
C PHE A 87 -9.11 17.50 5.03
N LEU A 88 -8.93 16.66 4.02
CA LEU A 88 -7.68 16.60 3.25
C LEU A 88 -7.38 17.91 2.52
N LEU A 89 -8.41 18.61 2.03
CA LEU A 89 -8.25 19.91 1.40
C LEU A 89 -7.76 20.96 2.40
N LYS A 90 -8.25 20.92 3.65
CA LYS A 90 -7.82 21.86 4.69
C LYS A 90 -6.37 21.62 5.11
N ILE A 91 -6.02 20.36 5.38
CA ILE A 91 -4.71 19.96 5.96
C ILE A 91 -3.62 19.87 4.89
N PHE A 92 -3.83 19.04 3.86
CA PHE A 92 -2.81 18.75 2.86
C PHE A 92 -2.94 19.58 1.59
N LYS A 93 -3.98 20.42 1.48
CA LYS A 93 -4.30 21.18 0.27
C LYS A 93 -4.43 20.27 -0.95
N VAL A 94 -5.13 19.14 -0.79
CA VAL A 94 -5.43 18.18 -1.87
C VAL A 94 -6.92 17.89 -1.93
N SER A 95 -7.46 17.75 -3.13
CA SER A 95 -8.88 17.44 -3.39
C SER A 95 -9.10 16.22 -4.26
N SER A 96 -8.04 15.67 -4.88
CA SER A 96 -8.11 14.49 -5.74
C SER A 96 -7.07 13.43 -5.37
N TYR A 97 -7.34 12.19 -5.80
CA TYR A 97 -6.41 11.08 -5.60
C TYR A 97 -5.08 11.30 -6.35
N GLU A 98 -5.14 11.91 -7.52
CA GLU A 98 -3.99 12.22 -8.35
C GLU A 98 -3.05 13.22 -7.65
N GLN A 99 -3.60 14.21 -6.93
CA GLN A 99 -2.80 15.15 -6.13
C GLN A 99 -2.13 14.47 -4.93
N ILE A 100 -2.80 13.51 -4.29
CA ILE A 100 -2.23 12.70 -3.20
C ILE A 100 -1.02 11.91 -3.71
N LEU A 101 -1.13 11.30 -4.90
CA LEU A 101 -0.01 10.60 -5.54
C LEU A 101 1.16 11.54 -5.86
N GLN A 102 0.89 12.72 -6.42
CA GLN A 102 1.91 13.72 -6.75
C GLN A 102 2.67 14.21 -5.51
N LYS A 103 1.97 14.41 -4.40
CA LYS A 103 2.57 14.81 -3.12
C LYS A 103 3.17 13.65 -2.33
N GLN A 104 3.02 12.41 -2.81
CA GLN A 104 3.49 11.18 -2.14
C GLN A 104 2.91 10.97 -0.72
N ILE A 105 1.71 11.48 -0.45
CA ILE A 105 1.07 11.45 0.89
C ILE A 105 -0.01 10.37 1.02
N VAL A 106 0.13 9.25 0.31
CA VAL A 106 -0.91 8.19 0.27
C VAL A 106 -1.09 7.55 1.64
N ASN A 107 0.01 7.29 2.34
CA ASN A 107 -0.01 6.62 3.64
C ASN A 107 -0.58 7.55 4.70
N GLU A 108 -0.18 8.81 4.71
CA GLU A 108 -0.64 9.86 5.62
C GLU A 108 -2.15 10.08 5.45
N ALA A 109 -2.63 10.18 4.20
CA ALA A 109 -4.06 10.31 3.93
C ALA A 109 -4.84 9.08 4.39
N ALA A 110 -4.32 7.86 4.16
CA ALA A 110 -4.98 6.62 4.59
C ALA A 110 -5.04 6.50 6.12
N ILE A 111 -3.93 6.79 6.82
CA ILE A 111 -3.86 6.79 8.29
C ILE A 111 -4.82 7.82 8.86
N LEU A 112 -4.83 9.04 8.31
CA LEU A 112 -5.73 10.09 8.75
C LEU A 112 -7.20 9.66 8.62
N TRP A 113 -7.56 9.00 7.52
CA TRP A 113 -8.90 8.44 7.37
C TRP A 113 -9.23 7.40 8.44
N ILE A 114 -8.31 6.47 8.72
CA ILE A 114 -8.48 5.46 9.77
C ILE A 114 -8.68 6.12 11.14
N VAL A 115 -7.91 7.16 11.47
CA VAL A 115 -8.07 7.91 12.72
C VAL A 115 -9.46 8.55 12.81
N THR A 116 -9.94 9.19 11.73
CA THR A 116 -11.30 9.76 11.70
C THR A 116 -12.39 8.70 11.83
N LEU A 117 -12.16 7.49 11.31
CA LEU A 117 -13.06 6.36 11.44
C LEU A 117 -13.17 5.90 12.90
N CYS A 118 -12.04 5.80 13.60
CA CYS A 118 -11.99 5.39 15.00
C CYS A 118 -12.70 6.38 15.93
N GLN A 119 -12.56 7.69 15.67
CA GLN A 119 -13.21 8.73 16.48
C GLN A 119 -14.74 8.68 16.37
N LYS A 120 -15.29 8.47 15.17
CA LYS A 120 -16.74 8.57 14.95
C LYS A 120 -17.57 7.45 15.58
N LYS A 121 -16.96 6.40 16.14
CA LYS A 121 -17.61 5.11 16.51
C LYS A 121 -18.39 4.52 15.31
N VAL A 122 -18.20 3.24 15.04
CA VAL A 122 -18.81 2.54 13.87
C VAL A 122 -20.33 2.76 13.74
N ALA A 123 -21.03 3.03 14.84
CA ALA A 123 -22.46 3.33 14.87
C ALA A 123 -22.89 4.50 13.97
N LEU A 124 -22.08 5.57 13.84
CA LEU A 124 -22.39 6.72 12.98
C LEU A 124 -22.01 6.49 11.51
N CYS A 125 -21.08 5.57 11.24
CA CYS A 125 -20.60 5.29 9.89
C CYS A 125 -21.65 4.59 9.00
N LYS A 126 -22.72 4.01 9.57
CA LYS A 126 -23.80 3.39 8.81
C LYS A 126 -24.65 4.40 8.03
N SER A 127 -24.73 5.67 8.46
CA SER A 127 -25.55 6.69 7.80
C SER A 127 -24.76 7.61 6.87
N THR A 128 -23.45 7.79 7.09
CA THR A 128 -22.63 8.77 6.36
C THR A 128 -21.91 8.19 5.15
N PHE A 129 -21.71 6.87 5.09
CA PHE A 129 -20.94 6.22 4.04
C PHE A 129 -21.84 5.43 3.10
N ASN A 130 -21.91 5.85 1.82
CA ASN A 130 -22.47 5.04 0.72
C ASN A 130 -21.57 3.84 0.34
N THR A 131 -20.49 3.62 1.08
CA THR A 131 -19.58 2.47 0.93
C THR A 131 -20.18 1.30 1.70
N SER A 132 -20.08 0.07 1.16
CA SER A 132 -20.66 -1.10 1.82
C SER A 132 -20.19 -1.20 3.27
N ALA A 133 -21.12 -1.08 4.23
CA ALA A 133 -20.83 -1.01 5.66
C ALA A 133 -19.89 -2.14 6.13
N ASN A 134 -19.93 -3.28 5.45
CA ASN A 134 -19.09 -4.45 5.70
C ASN A 134 -17.59 -4.18 5.53
N GLN A 135 -17.18 -3.38 4.53
CA GLN A 135 -15.76 -3.04 4.30
C GLN A 135 -15.22 -2.20 5.46
N ILE A 136 -16.00 -1.20 5.88
CA ILE A 136 -15.64 -0.29 6.96
C ILE A 136 -15.56 -1.04 8.30
N ILE A 137 -16.55 -1.89 8.59
CA ILE A 137 -16.59 -2.72 9.79
C ILE A 137 -15.34 -3.63 9.87
N ASN A 138 -14.96 -4.25 8.74
CA ASN A 138 -13.77 -5.10 8.70
C ASN A 138 -12.46 -4.34 8.93
N ILE A 139 -12.34 -3.10 8.42
CA ILE A 139 -11.16 -2.26 8.70
C ILE A 139 -11.12 -1.88 10.18
N TYR A 140 -12.25 -1.44 10.73
CA TYR A 140 -12.34 -1.05 12.13
C TYR A 140 -12.00 -2.21 13.07
N SER A 141 -12.51 -3.42 12.82
CA SER A 141 -12.22 -4.59 13.66
C SER A 141 -10.74 -4.97 13.66
N GLN A 142 -10.05 -4.79 12.53
CA GLN A 142 -8.60 -4.99 12.45
C GLN A 142 -7.85 -3.94 13.26
N VAL A 143 -8.24 -2.67 13.15
CA VAL A 143 -7.62 -1.58 13.93
C VAL A 143 -7.83 -1.80 15.42
N GLU A 144 -9.03 -2.20 15.84
CA GLU A 144 -9.34 -2.49 17.25
C GLU A 144 -8.56 -3.69 17.78
N ALA A 145 -8.36 -4.74 16.97
CA ALA A 145 -7.54 -5.88 17.36
C ALA A 145 -6.07 -5.48 17.56
N VAL A 146 -5.53 -4.65 16.66
CA VAL A 146 -4.17 -4.13 16.74
C VAL A 146 -4.02 -3.19 17.94
N SER A 147 -4.98 -2.29 18.17
CA SER A 147 -4.92 -1.31 19.28
C SER A 147 -4.92 -1.98 20.66
N LYS A 148 -5.51 -3.17 20.80
CA LYS A 148 -5.48 -3.96 22.04
C LYS A 148 -4.16 -4.70 22.27
N THR A 149 -3.36 -4.86 21.22
CA THR A 149 -2.13 -5.65 21.24
C THR A 149 -0.89 -4.76 21.44
N ILE A 150 -0.97 -3.49 21.05
CA ILE A 150 0.14 -2.54 21.12
C ILE A 150 0.02 -1.74 22.42
N GLU A 151 1.00 -1.87 23.30
CA GLU A 151 1.20 -0.92 24.40
C GLU A 151 1.87 0.33 23.83
N ILE A 152 1.22 1.49 24.00
CA ILE A 152 1.76 2.79 23.58
C ILE A 152 2.50 3.37 24.77
N ASN A 153 3.80 3.63 24.61
CA ASN A 153 4.63 4.24 25.65
C ASN A 153 4.92 5.73 25.35
N ASP A 154 5.54 6.42 26.31
CA ASP A 154 5.86 7.86 26.16
C ASP A 154 6.89 8.11 25.05
N GLU A 155 7.77 7.14 24.77
CA GLU A 155 8.75 7.22 23.67
C GLU A 155 8.06 7.23 22.30
N ASP A 156 7.03 6.40 22.11
CA ASP A 156 6.20 6.39 20.90
C ASP A 156 5.54 7.77 20.71
N ILE A 157 5.01 8.34 21.78
CA ILE A 157 4.37 9.66 21.73
C ILE A 157 5.38 10.70 21.26
N ASP A 158 6.57 10.74 21.84
CA ASP A 158 7.61 11.70 21.47
C ASP A 158 8.16 11.49 20.06
N GLU A 159 8.21 10.25 19.56
CA GLU A 159 8.65 9.95 18.19
C GLU A 159 7.62 10.42 17.15
N TYR A 160 6.33 10.19 17.40
CA TYR A 160 5.26 10.49 16.44
C TYR A 160 4.72 11.91 16.56
N LYS A 161 4.79 12.54 17.74
CA LYS A 161 4.34 13.92 17.97
C LYS A 161 4.90 14.93 16.97
N PRO A 162 6.20 15.03 16.68
CA PRO A 162 6.70 16.00 15.69
C PRO A 162 6.25 15.70 14.26
N LYS A 163 5.93 14.44 13.92
CA LYS A 163 5.42 14.05 12.59
C LYS A 163 3.95 14.46 12.40
N VAL A 164 3.18 14.45 13.49
CA VAL A 164 1.75 14.77 13.46
C VAL A 164 1.49 16.25 13.82
N SER A 165 2.30 16.83 14.72
CA SER A 165 2.14 18.18 15.29
C SER A 165 1.94 19.30 14.27
N PRO A 166 2.60 19.33 13.10
CA PRO A 166 2.34 20.34 12.07
C PRO A 166 0.89 20.35 11.59
N TYR A 167 0.22 19.20 11.71
CA TYR A 167 -1.15 19.00 11.28
C TYR A 167 -2.12 19.01 12.46
N ILE A 168 -1.68 18.76 13.70
CA ILE A 168 -2.55 18.67 14.89
C ILE A 168 -3.41 19.91 15.08
N SER A 169 -2.88 21.13 14.91
CA SER A 169 -3.69 22.35 15.08
C SER A 169 -4.81 22.45 14.04
N ASP A 170 -4.55 22.07 12.80
CA ASP A 170 -5.53 22.11 11.71
C ASP A 170 -6.51 20.94 11.80
N VAL A 171 -6.02 19.80 12.28
CA VAL A 171 -6.79 18.61 12.61
C VAL A 171 -7.77 18.92 13.74
N LEU A 172 -7.30 19.47 14.86
CA LEU A 172 -8.12 19.82 16.02
C LEU A 172 -9.15 20.91 15.71
N LYS A 173 -8.79 21.95 14.95
CA LYS A 173 -9.72 23.01 14.52
C LYS A 173 -10.89 22.49 13.69
N VAL A 174 -10.71 21.38 12.97
CA VAL A 174 -11.76 20.76 12.17
C VAL A 174 -12.47 19.64 12.92
N TRP A 175 -11.92 19.19 14.06
CA TRP A 175 -12.52 18.21 14.95
C TRP A 175 -13.28 18.83 16.13
N SER A 176 -13.15 20.13 16.38
CA SER A 176 -13.85 20.86 17.44
C SER A 176 -15.28 21.30 17.10
N ASP A 177 -15.83 20.84 15.97
CA ASP A 177 -17.24 20.99 15.55
C ASP A 177 -17.91 19.59 15.47
#